data_AF-A0AAF0UZT8-F1
#
_entry.id   AF-A0AAF0UZT8-F1
#
_cell.length_a   1.000
_cell.length_b   1.000
_cell.length_c   1.000
_cell.angle_alpha   90.00
_cell.angle_beta   90.00
_cell.angle_gamma   90.00
#
_symmetry.space_group_name_H-M   'P 1'
#
loop_
_entity.id
_entity.type
_entity.pdbx_description
1 polymer ?
#
loop_
_entity_poly.entity_id
_entity_poly.type
_entity_poly.pdbx_seq_one_letter_code
_entity_poly.pdbx_strand_id
1 'polypeptide(L)'
;MGLCLCRLLAPFISRGILMEVLKLWIKGCSIIVLDVPLLFEARMDKWTKPIVVVWVDPKTQLQRLMIRDGSMEEDAKSRINAQMSLDLKRSQADIVIDNTGSLEALHEQFQKVLTQITRPLTWTEFMLSRKGTFLALFSIFVGVAICKRSP
;
A
#
# COMPACT_ATOMS: atom_id res chain seq x y z
N MET A 1 -0.99 24.56 -11.69
CA MET A 1 -2.43 24.24 -11.90
C MET A 1 -2.79 22.77 -11.63
N GLY A 2 -1.92 21.79 -11.91
CA GLY A 2 -2.22 20.35 -11.73
C GLY A 2 -2.48 19.87 -10.29
N LEU A 3 -1.88 20.49 -9.28
CA LEU A 3 -2.09 20.14 -7.86
C LEU A 3 -3.51 20.46 -7.35
N CYS A 4 -4.19 21.47 -7.91
CA CYS A 4 -5.54 21.84 -7.49
C CYS A 4 -6.59 20.82 -7.97
N LEU A 5 -6.40 20.30 -9.19
CA LEU A 5 -7.24 19.23 -9.75
C LEU A 5 -7.07 17.92 -8.97
N CYS A 6 -5.83 17.54 -8.64
CA CYS A 6 -5.57 16.34 -7.83
C CYS A 6 -6.22 16.44 -6.44
N ARG A 7 -6.26 17.63 -5.83
CA ARG A 7 -6.91 17.84 -4.53
C ARG A 7 -8.43 17.70 -4.59
N LEU A 8 -9.06 18.14 -5.69
CA LEU A 8 -10.50 17.99 -5.92
C LEU A 8 -10.88 16.54 -6.23
N LEU A 9 -10.06 15.83 -7.01
CA LEU A 9 -10.32 14.45 -7.42
C LEU A 9 -9.92 13.41 -6.36
N ALA A 10 -8.93 13.70 -5.51
CA ALA A 10 -8.44 12.80 -4.47
C ALA A 10 -9.56 12.13 -3.64
N PRO A 11 -10.55 12.85 -3.06
CA PRO A 11 -11.60 12.19 -2.27
C PRO A 11 -12.47 11.24 -3.11
N PHE A 12 -12.73 11.57 -4.38
CA PHE A 12 -13.54 10.71 -5.27
C PHE A 12 -12.77 9.46 -5.70
N ILE A 13 -11.49 9.62 -6.04
CA ILE A 13 -10.60 8.51 -6.41
C ILE A 13 -10.39 7.59 -5.22
N SER A 14 -10.08 8.12 -4.03
CA SER A 14 -9.92 7.33 -2.81
C SER A 14 -11.19 6.56 -2.46
N ARG A 15 -12.38 7.16 -2.66
CA ARG A 15 -13.66 6.46 -2.44
C ARG A 15 -13.88 5.33 -3.45
N GLY A 16 -13.51 5.52 -4.71
CA GLY A 16 -13.56 4.48 -5.74
C GLY A 16 -12.63 3.31 -5.41
N ILE A 17 -11.37 3.61 -5.07
CA ILE A 17 -10.38 2.60 -4.65
C ILE A 17 -10.88 1.83 -3.43
N LEU A 18 -11.41 2.53 -2.42
CA LEU A 18 -11.95 1.89 -1.21
C LEU A 18 -13.09 0.92 -1.53
N MET A 19 -13.98 1.29 -2.46
CA MET A 19 -15.10 0.43 -2.85
C MET A 19 -14.61 -0.85 -3.57
N GLU A 20 -13.62 -0.73 -4.45
CA GLU A 20 -13.02 -1.90 -5.12
C GLU A 20 -12.26 -2.79 -4.14
N VAL A 21 -11.50 -2.20 -3.21
CA VAL A 21 -10.85 -2.95 -2.12
C VAL A 21 -11.89 -3.70 -1.30
N LEU A 22 -12.99 -3.06 -0.92
CA LEU A 22 -14.07 -3.69 -0.15
C LEU A 22 -14.73 -4.84 -0.93
N LYS A 23 -14.94 -4.66 -2.25
CA LYS A 23 -15.49 -5.70 -3.13
C LYS A 23 -14.56 -6.91 -3.23
N LEU A 24 -13.25 -6.69 -3.40
CA LEU A 24 -12.25 -7.77 -3.42
C LEU A 24 -12.14 -8.46 -2.05
N TRP A 25 -12.27 -7.69 -0.97
CA TRP A 25 -12.30 -8.21 0.40
C TRP A 25 -13.52 -9.12 0.63
N ILE A 26 -14.70 -8.75 0.13
CA ILE A 26 -15.91 -9.59 0.17
C ILE A 26 -15.72 -10.87 -0.66
N LYS A 27 -15.12 -10.76 -1.85
CA LYS A 27 -14.78 -11.93 -2.70
C LYS A 27 -13.78 -12.88 -2.05
N GLY A 28 -13.06 -12.44 -1.02
CA GLY A 28 -12.17 -13.27 -0.23
C GLY A 28 -10.74 -13.35 -0.74
N CYS A 29 -10.30 -12.34 -1.50
CA CYS A 29 -8.88 -12.15 -1.76
C CYS A 29 -8.13 -11.99 -0.44
N SER A 30 -7.07 -12.77 -0.24
CA SER A 30 -6.23 -12.71 0.96
C SER A 30 -5.27 -11.53 0.95
N ILE A 31 -4.81 -11.12 -0.24
CA ILE A 31 -3.83 -10.06 -0.46
C ILE A 31 -4.38 -9.13 -1.55
N ILE A 32 -4.34 -7.83 -1.32
CA ILE A 32 -4.72 -6.78 -2.27
C ILE A 32 -3.53 -5.83 -2.37
N VAL A 33 -2.99 -5.67 -3.58
CA VAL A 33 -1.86 -4.76 -3.84
C VAL A 33 -2.42 -3.47 -4.42
N LEU A 34 -2.05 -2.33 -3.81
CA LEU A 34 -2.45 -1.00 -4.23
C LEU A 34 -1.24 -0.25 -4.76
N ASP A 35 -1.20 0.01 -6.07
CA ASP A 35 -0.19 0.87 -6.71
C ASP A 35 -0.69 2.31 -6.71
N VAL A 36 -0.18 3.13 -5.79
CA VAL A 36 -0.61 4.51 -5.58
C VAL A 36 0.62 5.43 -5.45
N PRO A 37 0.99 6.20 -6.49
CA PRO A 37 2.18 7.05 -6.44
C PRO A 37 2.08 8.19 -5.43
N LEU A 38 0.86 8.65 -5.12
CA LEU A 38 0.54 9.72 -4.18
C LEU A 38 -0.04 9.20 -2.85
N LEU A 39 0.39 8.01 -2.41
CA LEU A 39 -0.18 7.31 -1.25
C LEU A 39 -0.20 8.19 0.02
N PHE A 40 0.91 8.86 0.31
CA PHE A 40 1.08 9.70 1.50
C PHE A 40 0.34 11.03 1.37
N GLU A 41 0.39 11.64 0.19
CA GLU A 41 -0.31 12.88 -0.12
C GLU A 41 -1.84 12.70 -0.03
N ALA A 42 -2.35 11.52 -0.39
CA ALA A 42 -3.75 11.13 -0.27
C ALA A 42 -4.15 10.61 1.13
N ARG A 43 -3.21 10.55 2.08
CA ARG A 43 -3.40 10.00 3.44
C ARG A 43 -3.95 8.56 3.47
N MET A 44 -3.60 7.77 2.46
CA MET A 44 -4.04 6.37 2.34
C MET A 44 -3.19 5.43 3.20
N ASP A 45 -2.00 5.87 3.59
CA ASP A 45 -1.05 5.22 4.51
C ASP A 45 -1.68 4.74 5.83
N LYS A 46 -2.77 5.39 6.28
CA LYS A 46 -3.45 5.06 7.54
C LYS A 46 -4.17 3.72 7.54
N TRP A 47 -4.60 3.24 6.37
CA TRP A 47 -5.40 2.03 6.24
C TRP A 47 -4.78 1.02 5.26
N THR A 48 -3.61 1.32 4.70
CA THR A 48 -2.81 0.41 3.88
C THR A 48 -1.58 -0.05 4.67
N LYS A 49 -1.52 -1.33 5.03
CA LYS A 49 -0.38 -1.94 5.70
C LYS A 49 -0.14 -3.36 5.17
N PRO A 50 1.13 -3.79 4.99
CA PRO A 50 2.36 -2.99 5.07
C PRO A 50 2.55 -2.06 3.86
N ILE A 51 3.24 -0.93 4.05
CA ILE A 51 3.63 0.02 3.00
C ILE A 51 4.99 -0.38 2.44
N VAL A 52 5.04 -0.67 1.15
CA VAL A 52 6.28 -0.99 0.43
C VAL A 52 6.65 0.19 -0.47
N VAL A 53 7.89 0.69 -0.33
CA VAL A 53 8.43 1.74 -1.19
C VAL A 53 9.59 1.21 -2.01
N VAL A 54 9.52 1.38 -3.32
CA VAL A 54 10.64 1.14 -4.23
C VAL A 54 11.45 2.44 -4.32
N TRP A 55 12.66 2.41 -3.77
CA TRP A 55 13.55 3.56 -3.69
C TRP A 55 14.67 3.45 -4.72
N VAL A 56 15.14 4.59 -5.20
CA VAL A 56 16.30 4.73 -6.07
C VAL A 56 16.97 6.06 -5.75
N ASP A 57 18.27 6.17 -5.97
CA ASP A 57 18.99 7.42 -5.74
C ASP A 57 18.48 8.54 -6.68
N PRO A 58 18.55 9.82 -6.27
CA PRO A 58 18.02 10.92 -7.07
C PRO A 58 18.63 11.06 -8.47
N LYS A 59 19.91 10.67 -8.64
CA LYS A 59 20.60 10.78 -9.93
C LYS A 59 20.05 9.75 -10.90
N THR A 60 19.94 8.49 -10.47
CA THR A 60 19.36 7.42 -11.28
C THR A 60 17.86 7.63 -11.49
N GLN A 61 17.12 8.20 -10.53
CA GLN A 61 15.72 8.61 -10.72
C GLN A 61 15.58 9.58 -11.89
N LEU A 62 16.39 10.63 -11.90
CA LEU A 62 16.39 11.67 -12.93
C LEU A 62 16.75 11.09 -14.30
N GLN A 63 17.84 10.32 -14.37
CA GLN A 63 18.28 9.68 -15.61
C GLN A 63 17.20 8.76 -16.20
N ARG A 64 16.60 7.89 -15.37
CA ARG A 64 15.53 6.98 -15.83
C ARG A 64 14.30 7.75 -16.29
N LEU A 65 13.93 8.83 -15.61
CA LEU A 65 12.80 9.67 -15.98
C LEU A 65 13.03 10.37 -17.34
N MET A 66 14.22 10.92 -17.55
CA MET A 66 14.60 11.55 -18.82
C MET A 66 14.59 10.56 -19.98
N ILE A 67 15.14 9.36 -19.78
CA ILE A 67 15.15 8.31 -20.82
C ILE A 67 13.73 7.85 -21.16
N ARG A 68 12.89 7.64 -20.14
CA ARG A 68 11.53 7.12 -20.34
C ARG A 68 10.60 8.12 -21.01
N ASP A 69 10.64 9.38 -20.58
CA ASP A 69 9.69 10.41 -21.01
C ASP A 69 10.27 11.32 -22.11
N GLY A 70 11.52 11.12 -22.54
CA GLY A 70 12.21 11.97 -23.52
C GLY A 70 12.30 13.44 -23.09
N SER A 71 12.28 13.71 -21.79
CA SER A 71 12.13 15.06 -21.22
C SER A 71 13.49 15.73 -20.97
N MET A 72 13.53 17.06 -21.05
CA MET A 72 14.69 17.83 -20.62
C MET A 72 14.89 17.73 -19.10
N GLU A 73 16.12 17.92 -18.65
CA GLU A 73 16.51 17.77 -17.25
C GLU A 73 15.69 18.66 -16.30
N GLU A 74 15.41 19.90 -16.69
CA GLU A 74 14.63 20.86 -15.90
C GLU A 74 13.17 20.45 -15.73
N ASP A 75 12.54 19.91 -16.76
CA ASP A 75 11.18 19.38 -16.69
C ASP A 75 11.11 18.14 -15.80
N ALA A 76 12.10 17.25 -15.93
CA ALA A 76 12.21 16.05 -15.12
C ALA A 76 12.40 16.40 -13.64
N LYS A 77 13.27 17.37 -13.32
CA LYS A 77 13.44 17.90 -11.95
C LYS A 77 12.18 18.54 -11.41
N SER A 78 11.49 19.37 -12.21
CA SER A 78 10.23 20.00 -11.80
C SER A 78 9.16 18.96 -11.46
N ARG A 79 9.08 17.86 -12.23
CA ARG A 79 8.15 16.75 -11.95
C ARG A 79 8.49 15.99 -10.67
N ILE A 80 9.78 15.71 -10.44
CA ILE A 80 10.24 15.06 -9.22
C ILE A 80 9.92 15.93 -7.99
N ASN A 81 10.20 17.23 -8.09
CA ASN A 81 9.98 18.19 -7.01
C ASN A 81 8.49 18.50 -6.76
N ALA A 82 7.60 18.19 -7.71
CA ALA A 82 6.16 18.36 -7.52
C ALA A 82 5.54 17.30 -6.59
N GLN A 83 6.28 16.23 -6.26
CA GLN A 83 5.84 15.15 -5.39
C GLN A 83 6.67 15.11 -4.10
N MET A 84 6.18 14.40 -3.09
CA MET A 84 7.01 14.12 -1.91
C MET A 84 8.26 13.35 -2.33
N SER A 85 9.42 13.75 -1.80
CA SER A 85 10.70 13.12 -2.15
C SER A 85 10.71 11.63 -1.80
N LEU A 86 11.43 10.83 -2.60
CA LEU A 86 11.56 9.40 -2.35
C LEU A 86 12.18 9.09 -0.98
N ASP A 87 13.08 9.95 -0.50
CA ASP A 87 13.69 9.79 0.83
C ASP A 87 12.69 9.95 1.97
N LEU A 88 11.74 10.88 1.86
CA LEU A 88 10.65 11.04 2.84
C LEU A 88 9.66 9.88 2.77
N LYS A 89 9.40 9.33 1.58
CA LYS A 89 8.57 8.12 1.43
C LYS A 89 9.27 6.92 2.05
N ARG A 90 10.58 6.79 1.83
CA ARG A 90 11.44 5.75 2.40
C ARG A 90 11.40 5.76 3.93
N SER A 91 11.46 6.93 4.57
CA SER A 91 11.43 7.02 6.04
C SER A 91 10.08 6.66 6.67
N GLN A 92 9.00 6.66 5.89
CA GLN A 92 7.64 6.32 6.34
C GLN A 92 7.19 4.93 5.90
N ALA A 93 8.01 4.21 5.13
CA ALA A 93 7.69 2.89 4.61
C ALA A 93 7.94 1.81 5.68
N ASP A 94 7.11 0.77 5.67
CA ASP A 94 7.34 -0.41 6.50
C ASP A 94 8.41 -1.31 5.85
N ILE A 95 8.48 -1.33 4.52
CA ILE A 95 9.43 -2.12 3.73
C ILE A 95 10.00 -1.25 2.61
N VAL A 96 11.33 -1.28 2.41
CA VAL A 96 12.01 -0.54 1.34
C VAL A 96 12.70 -1.53 0.41
N ILE A 97 12.46 -1.38 -0.89
CA ILE A 97 13.13 -2.14 -1.95
C ILE A 97 14.08 -1.17 -2.66
N ASP A 98 15.36 -1.51 -2.71
CA ASP A 98 16.38 -0.70 -3.38
C ASP A 98 16.52 -1.11 -4.84
N ASN A 99 16.26 -0.16 -5.74
CA ASN A 99 16.31 -0.32 -7.19
C ASN A 99 17.47 0.46 -7.84
N THR A 100 18.52 0.75 -7.07
CA THR A 100 19.78 1.32 -7.59
C THR A 100 20.65 0.27 -8.29
N GLY A 101 20.56 -1.00 -7.86
CA GLY A 101 21.35 -2.12 -8.38
C GLY A 101 20.87 -2.73 -9.70
N SER A 102 21.27 -3.98 -9.94
CA SER A 102 20.86 -4.75 -11.11
C SER A 102 19.42 -5.29 -10.99
N LEU A 103 18.84 -5.70 -12.12
CA LEU A 103 17.49 -6.28 -12.15
C LEU A 103 17.41 -7.58 -11.34
N GLU A 104 18.49 -8.36 -11.32
CA GLU A 104 18.59 -9.60 -10.55
C GLU A 104 18.56 -9.32 -9.04
N ALA A 105 19.30 -8.31 -8.59
CA ALA A 105 19.30 -7.89 -7.19
C ALA A 105 17.91 -7.38 -6.76
N LEU A 106 17.24 -6.61 -7.62
CA LEU A 106 15.86 -6.18 -7.40
C LEU A 106 14.91 -7.37 -7.29
N HIS A 107 15.05 -8.36 -8.18
CA HIS A 107 14.22 -9.56 -8.17
C HIS A 107 14.40 -10.34 -6.87
N GLU A 108 15.64 -10.52 -6.39
CA GLU A 108 15.91 -11.21 -5.14
C GLU A 108 15.29 -10.49 -3.93
N GLN A 109 15.43 -9.16 -3.86
CA GLN A 109 14.79 -8.36 -2.82
C GLN A 109 13.26 -8.48 -2.86
N PHE A 110 12.68 -8.42 -4.07
CA PHE A 110 11.24 -8.55 -4.25
C PHE A 110 10.73 -9.93 -3.80
N GLN A 111 11.45 -11.01 -4.10
CA GLN A 111 11.11 -12.36 -3.62
C GLN A 111 11.11 -12.46 -2.09
N LYS A 112 12.09 -11.81 -1.42
CA LYS A 112 12.13 -11.75 0.05
C LYS A 112 10.91 -11.02 0.60
N VAL A 113 10.53 -9.89 0.00
CA VAL A 113 9.35 -9.11 0.39
C VAL A 113 8.05 -9.89 0.16
N LEU A 114 7.91 -10.56 -0.99
CA LEU A 114 6.74 -11.41 -1.28
C LEU A 114 6.57 -12.53 -0.23
N THR A 115 7.68 -13.15 0.16
CA THR A 115 7.67 -14.19 1.19
C THR A 115 7.24 -13.63 2.54
N GLN A 116 7.72 -12.43 2.90
CA GLN A 116 7.31 -11.74 4.13
C GLN A 116 5.84 -11.33 4.15
N ILE A 117 5.28 -10.91 3.01
CA ILE A 117 3.87 -10.50 2.92
C ILE A 117 2.93 -11.72 2.88
N THR A 118 3.40 -12.85 2.32
CA THR A 118 2.62 -14.09 2.19
C THR A 118 2.66 -14.97 3.43
N ARG A 119 3.43 -14.58 4.47
CA ARG A 119 3.51 -15.33 5.73
C ARG A 119 2.14 -15.47 6.39
N PRO A 120 1.87 -16.58 7.10
CA PRO A 120 0.62 -16.73 7.83
C PRO A 120 0.48 -15.63 8.89
N LEU A 121 -0.73 -15.07 9.00
CA LEU A 121 -1.08 -14.01 9.96
C LEU A 121 -0.76 -14.48 11.38
N THR A 122 -0.11 -13.61 12.15
CA THR A 122 0.06 -13.81 13.60
C THR A 122 -1.29 -13.78 14.32
N TRP A 123 -1.37 -14.28 15.57
CA TRP A 123 -2.65 -14.37 16.30
C TRP A 123 -3.35 -13.01 16.48
N THR A 124 -2.58 -11.94 16.63
CA THR A 124 -3.08 -10.55 16.72
C THR A 124 -3.63 -10.05 15.38
N GLU A 125 -2.89 -10.28 14.29
CA GLU A 125 -3.34 -9.96 12.92
C GLU A 125 -4.53 -10.84 12.50
N PHE A 126 -4.60 -12.08 12.97
CA PHE A 126 -5.72 -12.99 12.77
C PHE A 126 -6.98 -12.49 13.46
N MET A 127 -6.87 -12.03 14.72
CA MET A 127 -8.00 -11.42 15.44
C MET A 127 -8.51 -10.14 14.78
N LEU A 128 -7.61 -9.32 14.23
CA LEU A 128 -7.98 -8.17 13.40
C LEU A 128 -8.50 -8.56 11.99
N SER A 129 -8.12 -9.73 11.49
CA SER A 129 -8.51 -10.24 10.17
C SER A 129 -9.98 -10.64 10.14
N ARG A 130 -10.55 -10.65 8.93
CA ARG A 130 -11.90 -11.10 8.62
C ARG A 130 -12.27 -12.39 9.34
N LYS A 131 -11.35 -13.37 9.35
CA LYS A 131 -11.60 -14.67 9.98
C LYS A 131 -11.72 -14.56 11.50
N GLY A 132 -10.91 -13.74 12.16
CA GLY A 132 -10.98 -13.50 13.59
C GLY A 132 -12.20 -12.69 14.01
N THR A 133 -12.57 -11.66 13.25
CA THR A 133 -13.81 -10.87 13.52
C THR A 133 -15.07 -11.71 13.38
N PHE A 134 -15.18 -12.53 12.32
CA PHE A 134 -16.30 -13.47 12.19
C PHE A 134 -16.31 -14.54 13.29
N LEU A 135 -15.14 -15.07 13.65
CA LEU A 135 -15.04 -16.05 14.74
C LEU A 135 -15.43 -15.45 16.10
N ALA A 136 -14.99 -14.22 16.39
CA ALA A 136 -15.33 -13.50 17.62
C ALA A 136 -16.83 -13.16 17.70
N LEU A 137 -17.43 -12.69 16.59
CA LEU A 137 -18.86 -12.45 16.53
C LEU A 137 -19.67 -13.75 16.65
N PHE A 138 -19.20 -14.83 16.02
CA PHE A 138 -19.82 -16.14 16.13
C PHE A 138 -19.74 -16.69 17.56
N SER A 139 -18.60 -16.57 18.24
CA SER A 139 -18.46 -17.02 19.62
C SER A 139 -19.27 -16.18 20.61
N ILE A 140 -19.39 -14.86 20.40
CA ILE A 140 -20.32 -14.00 21.16
C ILE A 140 -21.77 -14.45 20.92
N PHE A 141 -22.18 -14.67 19.67
CA PHE A 141 -23.54 -15.10 19.32
C PHE A 141 -23.89 -16.46 19.95
N VAL A 142 -22.98 -17.43 19.82
CA VAL A 142 -23.13 -18.76 20.45
C VAL A 142 -23.18 -18.64 21.97
N GLY A 143 -22.33 -17.82 22.59
CA GLY A 143 -22.35 -17.57 24.03
C GLY A 143 -23.67 -16.98 24.51
N VAL A 144 -24.21 -15.97 23.82
CA VAL A 144 -25.53 -15.39 24.12
C VAL A 144 -26.65 -16.41 23.92
N ALA A 145 -26.58 -17.21 22.86
CA ALA A 145 -27.57 -18.25 22.58
C ALA A 145 -27.56 -19.37 23.64
N ILE A 146 -26.39 -19.75 24.15
CA ILE A 146 -26.25 -20.74 25.24
C ILE A 146 -26.72 -20.16 26.57
N CYS A 147 -26.36 -18.91 26.91
CA CYS A 147 -26.83 -18.25 28.13
C CYS A 147 -28.35 -18.06 28.14
N LYS A 148 -28.99 -17.80 27.00
CA LYS A 148 -30.47 -17.74 26.90
C LYS A 148 -31.17 -19.10 26.97
N ARG A 149 -30.43 -20.21 26.92
CA ARG A 149 -30.96 -21.59 26.90
C ARG A 149 -30.74 -22.35 28.20
N SER A 150 -30.09 -21.74 29.19
CA SER A 150 -30.02 -22.29 30.55
C SER A 150 -31.31 -21.92 31.32
N PRO A 151 -32.02 -22.90 31.90
CA PRO A 151 -33.26 -22.68 32.66
C PRO A 151 -33.02 -21.97 34.00
#